data_AF-A0A7L1AVY3-F1
#
_entry.id   AF-A0A7L1AVY3-F1
#
_cell.length_a   1.000
_cell.length_b   1.000
_cell.length_c   1.000
_cell.angle_alpha   90.00
_cell.angle_beta   90.00
_cell.angle_gamma   90.00
#
_symmetry.space_group_name_H-M   'P 1'
#
loop_
_entity.id
_entity.type
_entity.pdbx_description
1 polymer ?
#
loop_
_entity_poly.entity_id
_entity_poly.type
_entity_poly.pdbx_seq_one_letter_code
_entity_poly.pdbx_strand_id
1 'polypeptide(L)'
;DGSRGNLFPQDRDGSHVEVEPLCVLDFYIHESQQRRGLGRELFREMLQRERVQPEKLAVDRPSEKLLGFLRKHFGLCDLIPQVNNFVIFEGFFSTRTAPARRPFPRPRPEEPIKPYSLTERD
;
A
#
# COMPACT_ATOMS: atom_id res chain seq x y z
N ASP A 1 -10.66 4.07 10.97
CA ASP A 1 -10.33 2.67 11.32
C ASP A 1 -9.33 2.17 10.28
N GLY A 2 -8.31 1.42 10.70
CA GLY A 2 -7.28 0.90 9.79
C GLY A 2 -7.44 -0.61 9.68
N SER A 3 -7.37 -1.15 8.46
CA SER A 3 -7.49 -2.59 8.22
C SER A 3 -6.16 -3.19 7.78
N ARG A 4 -5.94 -4.47 8.04
CA ARG A 4 -4.80 -5.21 7.48
C ARG A 4 -5.25 -5.95 6.23
N GLY A 5 -4.40 -5.95 5.21
CA GLY A 5 -4.69 -6.64 3.96
C GLY A 5 -3.40 -6.92 3.20
N ASN A 6 -3.41 -8.01 2.43
CA ASN A 6 -2.27 -8.41 1.61
C ASN A 6 -2.12 -7.44 0.44
N LEU A 7 -0.97 -6.77 0.37
CA LEU A 7 -0.57 -5.92 -0.74
C LEU A 7 0.74 -6.44 -1.34
N PHE A 8 0.90 -6.18 -2.63
CA PHE A 8 2.13 -6.45 -3.38
C PHE A 8 2.72 -5.13 -3.88
N PRO A 9 3.15 -4.22 -2.98
CA PRO A 9 3.74 -2.96 -3.39
C PRO A 9 5.04 -3.18 -4.16
N GLN A 10 5.22 -2.32 -5.15
CA GLN A 10 6.42 -2.19 -5.94
C GLN A 10 7.32 -1.12 -5.32
N ASP A 11 8.61 -1.45 -5.15
CA ASP A 11 9.64 -0.48 -4.76
C ASP A 11 10.11 0.37 -5.96
N ARG A 12 11.05 1.30 -5.70
CA ARG A 12 11.58 2.19 -6.75
C ARG A 12 12.41 1.45 -7.81
N ASP A 13 12.91 0.27 -7.50
CA ASP A 13 13.69 -0.58 -8.41
C ASP A 13 12.79 -1.54 -9.22
N GLY A 14 11.47 -1.47 -9.01
CA GLY A 14 10.48 -2.28 -9.73
C GLY A 14 10.23 -3.66 -9.10
N SER A 15 10.87 -3.99 -7.98
CA SER A 15 10.69 -5.26 -7.28
C SER A 15 9.40 -5.24 -6.46
N HIS A 16 8.69 -6.37 -6.45
CA HIS A 16 7.47 -6.54 -5.68
C HIS A 16 7.75 -7.31 -4.39
N VAL A 17 7.14 -6.87 -3.29
CA VAL A 17 7.23 -7.53 -1.99
C VAL A 17 5.84 -7.79 -1.47
N GLU A 18 5.55 -9.03 -1.08
CA GLU A 18 4.30 -9.36 -0.37
C GLU A 18 4.38 -8.86 1.08
N VAL A 19 3.44 -8.01 1.46
CA VAL A 19 3.33 -7.47 2.81
C VAL A 19 1.87 -7.35 3.23
N GLU A 20 1.64 -7.32 4.55
CA GLU A 20 0.33 -7.07 5.14
C GLU A 20 0.38 -5.78 5.99
N PRO A 21 0.43 -4.59 5.35
CA PRO A 21 0.53 -3.32 6.05
C PRO A 21 -0.80 -2.94 6.71
N LEU A 22 -0.74 -1.95 7.61
CA LEU A 22 -1.95 -1.26 8.03
C LEU A 22 -2.39 -0.30 6.91
N CYS A 23 -3.62 -0.47 6.45
CA CYS A 23 -4.23 0.29 5.39
C CYS A 23 -5.16 1.37 5.95
N VAL A 24 -4.99 2.60 5.50
CA VAL A 24 -5.96 3.68 5.72
C VAL A 24 -6.93 3.68 4.54
N LEU A 25 -8.16 3.23 4.80
CA LEU A 25 -9.20 3.09 3.77
C LEU A 25 -10.10 4.32 3.67
N ASP A 26 -10.52 4.84 4.83
CA ASP A 26 -11.35 6.03 4.90
C ASP A 26 -10.92 6.89 6.09
N PHE A 27 -10.94 8.21 5.87
CA PHE A 27 -10.59 9.20 6.88
C PHE A 27 -11.42 10.46 6.68
N TYR A 28 -12.40 10.63 7.55
CA TYR A 28 -13.35 11.73 7.49
C TYR A 28 -13.40 12.48 8.83
N ILE A 29 -13.43 13.81 8.73
CA ILE A 29 -13.74 14.71 9.83
C ILE A 29 -14.84 15.63 9.31
N HIS A 30 -15.94 15.72 10.05
CA HIS A 30 -17.05 16.61 9.72
C HIS A 30 -16.55 18.03 9.47
N GLU A 31 -17.09 18.71 8.45
CA GLU A 31 -16.57 19.96 7.91
C GLU A 31 -16.46 21.05 8.97
N SER A 32 -17.46 21.15 9.86
CA SER A 32 -17.47 22.11 10.98
C SER A 32 -16.34 21.89 12.00
N GLN A 33 -15.70 20.73 11.96
CA GLN A 33 -14.66 20.29 12.90
C GLN A 33 -13.28 20.19 12.23
N GLN A 34 -13.19 20.38 10.91
CA GLN A 34 -11.92 20.36 10.19
C GLN A 34 -10.99 21.50 10.67
N ARG A 35 -9.68 21.26 10.57
CA ARG A 35 -8.62 22.21 10.97
C ARG A 35 -8.58 22.57 12.47
N ARG A 36 -9.31 21.86 13.33
CA ARG A 36 -9.26 22.00 14.80
C ARG A 36 -8.28 21.04 15.51
N GLY A 37 -7.53 20.24 14.76
CA GLY A 37 -6.58 19.26 15.31
C GLY A 37 -7.14 17.85 15.55
N LEU A 38 -8.46 17.68 15.49
CA LEU A 38 -9.13 16.39 15.76
C LEU A 38 -8.65 15.26 14.84
N GLY A 39 -8.43 15.55 13.56
CA GLY A 39 -7.88 14.56 12.63
C GLY A 39 -6.50 14.05 13.06
N ARG A 40 -5.64 14.95 13.59
CA ARG A 40 -4.31 14.57 14.08
C ARG A 40 -4.42 13.68 15.32
N GLU A 41 -5.33 14.01 16.23
CA GLU A 41 -5.56 13.24 17.44
C GLU A 41 -6.04 11.82 17.09
N LEU A 42 -7.10 11.70 16.29
CA LEU A 42 -7.62 10.41 15.83
C LEU A 42 -6.58 9.56 15.13
N PHE A 43 -5.80 10.16 14.23
CA PHE A 43 -4.77 9.44 13.49
C PHE A 43 -3.63 8.99 14.41
N ARG A 44 -3.24 9.81 15.39
CA ARG A 44 -2.21 9.46 16.37
C ARG A 44 -2.67 8.30 17.27
N GLU A 45 -3.90 8.32 17.74
CA GLU A 45 -4.44 7.23 18.56
C GLU A 45 -4.51 5.92 17.76
N MET A 46 -4.90 5.97 16.48
CA MET A 46 -4.83 4.81 15.57
C MET A 46 -3.41 4.26 15.49
N LEU A 47 -2.41 5.11 15.23
CA LEU A 47 -1.00 4.68 15.13
C LEU A 47 -0.48 4.06 16.43
N GLN A 48 -0.82 4.65 17.58
CA GLN A 48 -0.40 4.15 18.88
C GLN A 48 -1.02 2.78 19.20
N ARG A 49 -2.32 2.62 18.91
CA ARG A 49 -3.04 1.36 19.12
C ARG A 49 -2.49 0.25 18.25
N GLU A 50 -2.23 0.54 16.97
CA GLU A 50 -1.70 -0.43 16.02
C GLU A 50 -0.18 -0.63 16.12
N ARG A 51 0.52 0.24 16.86
CA ARG A 51 1.99 0.25 17.01
C ARG A 51 2.72 0.32 15.67
N VAL A 52 2.22 1.17 14.79
CA VAL A 52 2.73 1.34 13.43
C VAL A 52 3.32 2.74 13.28
N GLN A 53 4.48 2.84 12.62
CA GLN A 53 5.04 4.13 12.24
C GLN A 53 4.31 4.67 10.99
N PRO A 54 4.10 5.99 10.85
CA PRO A 54 3.35 6.57 9.73
C PRO A 54 3.86 6.14 8.34
N GLU A 55 5.17 5.96 8.18
CA GLU A 55 5.82 5.59 6.91
C GLU A 55 5.48 4.15 6.48
N LYS A 56 4.97 3.33 7.41
CA LYS A 56 4.59 1.92 7.16
C LYS A 56 3.14 1.74 6.75
N LEU A 57 2.40 2.84 6.59
CA LEU A 57 1.01 2.80 6.16
C LEU A 57 0.91 2.66 4.64
N ALA A 58 -0.11 1.95 4.19
CA ALA A 58 -0.61 2.06 2.83
C ALA A 58 -1.92 2.86 2.85
N VAL A 59 -2.08 3.82 1.95
CA VAL A 59 -3.27 4.68 1.91
C VAL A 59 -4.01 4.44 0.60
N ASP A 60 -5.27 4.04 0.67
CA ASP A 60 -6.10 3.83 -0.52
C ASP A 60 -6.64 5.17 -1.03
N ARG A 61 -6.39 5.50 -2.30
CA ARG A 61 -6.92 6.68 -2.99
C ARG A 61 -6.92 7.97 -2.14
N PRO A 62 -5.75 8.42 -1.63
CA PRO A 62 -5.70 9.58 -0.77
C PRO A 62 -6.18 10.85 -1.49
N SER A 63 -7.04 11.63 -0.84
CA SER A 63 -7.39 12.98 -1.31
C SER A 63 -6.24 13.97 -1.11
N GLU A 64 -6.20 15.05 -1.87
CA GLU A 64 -5.24 16.15 -1.70
C GLU A 64 -5.23 16.71 -0.25
N LYS A 65 -6.40 16.77 0.39
CA LYS A 65 -6.51 17.18 1.80
C LYS A 65 -5.79 16.20 2.73
N LEU A 66 -5.92 14.90 2.48
CA LEU A 66 -5.25 13.86 3.26
C LEU A 66 -3.74 13.87 3.01
N LEU A 67 -3.29 14.02 1.76
CA LEU A 67 -1.86 14.15 1.44
C LEU A 67 -1.24 15.36 2.16
N GLY A 68 -1.90 16.52 2.11
CA GLY A 68 -1.46 17.71 2.84
C GLY A 68 -1.44 17.52 4.36
N PHE A 69 -2.41 16.79 4.91
CA PHE A 69 -2.46 16.43 6.33
C PHE A 69 -1.28 15.53 6.73
N LEU A 70 -1.02 14.47 5.96
CA LEU A 70 0.06 13.51 6.23
C LEU A 70 1.44 14.19 6.16
N ARG A 71 1.64 15.05 5.15
CA ARG A 71 2.84 15.88 5.03
C ARG A 71 3.04 16.78 6.25
N LYS A 72 2.02 17.54 6.62
CA LYS A 72 2.09 18.54 7.69
C LYS A 72 2.33 17.93 9.07
N HIS A 73 1.69 16.80 9.37
CA HIS A 73 1.65 16.25 10.72
C HIS A 73 2.57 15.06 10.95
N PHE A 74 2.96 14.35 9.89
CA PHE A 74 3.76 13.13 9.97
C PHE A 74 4.99 13.16 9.05
N GLY A 75 5.26 14.26 8.33
CA GLY A 75 6.45 14.39 7.50
C GLY A 75 6.46 13.52 6.24
N LEU A 76 5.32 12.93 5.87
CA LEU A 76 5.20 12.04 4.71
C LEU A 76 5.13 12.85 3.42
N CYS A 77 6.31 13.16 2.86
CA CYS A 77 6.48 13.97 1.65
C CYS A 77 6.64 13.12 0.38
N ASP A 78 7.50 12.11 0.45
CA ASP A 78 7.96 11.33 -0.69
C ASP A 78 7.04 10.12 -0.91
N LEU A 79 5.97 10.36 -1.67
CA LEU A 79 4.98 9.34 -1.99
C LEU A 79 5.42 8.47 -3.18
N ILE A 80 5.05 7.19 -3.15
CA ILE A 80 5.33 6.19 -4.19
C ILE A 80 3.98 5.62 -4.64
N PRO A 81 3.43 6.07 -5.79
CA PRO A 81 2.16 5.57 -6.30
C PRO A 81 2.26 4.09 -6.65
N GLN A 82 1.21 3.32 -6.35
CA GLN A 82 1.11 1.90 -6.69
C GLN A 82 0.07 1.68 -7.78
N VAL A 83 0.22 0.60 -8.54
CA VAL A 83 -0.72 0.21 -9.62
C VAL A 83 -2.14 -0.07 -9.12
N ASN A 84 -2.30 -0.42 -7.85
CA ASN A 84 -3.58 -0.78 -7.23
C ASN A 84 -4.29 0.38 -6.51
N ASN A 85 -4.05 1.63 -6.93
CA ASN A 85 -4.57 2.88 -6.34
C ASN A 85 -4.09 3.21 -4.91
N PHE A 86 -3.28 2.35 -4.31
CA PHE A 86 -2.63 2.65 -3.06
C PHE A 86 -1.47 3.63 -3.26
N VAL A 87 -1.19 4.38 -2.21
CA VAL A 87 0.01 5.19 -2.07
C VAL A 87 0.76 4.70 -0.83
N ILE A 88 2.05 4.46 -1.00
CA ILE A 88 2.99 4.24 0.11
C ILE A 88 3.98 5.40 0.15
N PHE A 89 4.79 5.49 1.20
CA PHE A 89 5.76 6.57 1.37
C PHE A 89 7.19 6.05 1.47
N GLU A 90 8.16 6.93 1.27
CA GLU A 90 9.55 6.63 1.58
C GLU A 90 9.70 6.18 3.02
N GLY A 91 10.55 5.18 3.24
CA GLY A 91 10.66 4.50 4.53
C GLY A 91 9.71 3.30 4.70
N PHE A 92 8.72 3.10 3.82
CA PHE A 92 7.82 1.94 3.87
C PHE A 92 8.59 0.61 3.90
N PHE A 93 9.64 0.49 3.08
CA PHE A 93 10.49 -0.70 3.00
C PHE A 93 11.66 -0.73 4.00
N SER A 94 11.92 0.35 4.76
CA SER A 94 13.07 0.42 5.69
C SER A 94 12.88 -0.52 6.89
N THR A 95 13.48 -1.71 6.83
CA THR A 95 13.70 -2.70 7.91
C THR A 95 12.53 -3.02 8.85
N ARG A 96 11.86 -4.14 8.57
CA ARG A 96 11.86 -5.29 9.49
C ARG A 96 12.82 -6.30 8.87
N THR A 97 13.69 -6.94 9.66
CA THR A 97 14.34 -8.20 9.28
C THR A 97 13.32 -9.07 8.56
N ALA A 98 13.56 -9.32 7.27
CA ALA A 98 12.63 -10.04 6.43
C ALA A 98 12.29 -11.39 7.09
N PRO A 99 11.01 -11.77 7.29
CA PRO A 99 10.71 -13.19 7.16
C PRO A 99 11.12 -13.56 5.73
N ALA A 100 11.87 -14.65 5.61
CA ALA A 100 12.57 -15.08 4.41
C ALA A 100 11.82 -14.69 3.13
N ARG A 101 12.53 -13.95 2.25
CA ARG A 101 12.13 -13.71 0.86
C ARG A 101 11.56 -15.03 0.33
N ARG A 102 10.24 -15.16 0.21
CA ARG A 102 9.69 -16.20 -0.66
C ARG A 102 9.88 -15.63 -2.05
N PRO A 103 10.81 -16.16 -2.86
CA PRO A 103 10.87 -15.72 -4.24
C PRO A 103 9.49 -16.02 -4.81
N PHE A 104 8.85 -15.03 -5.42
CA PHE A 104 7.76 -15.32 -6.33
C PHE A 104 8.21 -16.44 -7.25
N PRO A 105 7.43 -17.52 -7.41
CA PRO A 105 7.73 -18.48 -8.45
C PRO A 105 7.76 -17.69 -9.76
N ARG A 106 8.93 -17.71 -10.43
CA ARG A 106 9.09 -17.12 -11.76
C ARG A 106 7.90 -17.59 -12.62
N PRO A 107 7.31 -16.74 -13.48
CA PRO A 107 6.36 -17.22 -14.47
C PRO A 107 7.01 -18.41 -15.18
N ARG A 108 6.32 -19.55 -15.22
CA ARG A 108 6.78 -20.69 -16.02
C ARG A 108 7.01 -20.15 -17.44
N PRO A 109 8.15 -20.46 -18.10
CA PRO A 109 8.33 -20.08 -19.49
C PRO A 109 7.11 -20.54 -20.26
N GLU A 110 6.51 -19.62 -21.03
CA GLU A 110 5.30 -19.86 -21.81
C GLU A 110 5.44 -21.19 -22.56
N GLU A 111 4.64 -22.18 -22.18
CA GLU A 111 4.54 -23.39 -22.98
C GLU A 111 4.02 -22.97 -24.35
N PRO A 112 4.71 -23.33 -25.45
CA PRO A 112 4.23 -23.01 -26.78
C PRO A 112 2.80 -23.52 -26.94
N ILE A 113 1.89 -22.63 -27.34
CA ILE A 113 0.51 -22.96 -27.68
C ILE A 113 0.57 -24.13 -28.67
N LYS A 114 0.15 -25.32 -28.24
CA LYS A 114 0.03 -26.46 -29.13
C LYS A 114 -1.04 -26.11 -30.16
N PRO A 115 -0.76 -26.14 -31.47
CA PRO A 115 -1.82 -25.99 -32.45
C PRO A 115 -2.80 -27.13 -32.22
N TYR A 116 -4.09 -26.80 -32.07
CA TYR A 116 -5.13 -27.81 -32.12
C TYR A 116 -4.95 -28.58 -33.42
N SER A 117 -4.68 -29.88 -33.31
CA SER A 117 -4.60 -30.76 -34.46
C SER A 117 -5.95 -30.72 -35.18
N LEU A 118 -5.94 -30.12 -36.37
CA LEU A 118 -6.96 -30.36 -37.38
C LEU A 118 -6.80 -31.81 -37.86
N THR A 119 -7.34 -32.76 -37.09
CA THR A 119 -7.64 -34.08 -37.63
C THR A 119 -9.08 -34.06 -38.09
N GLU A 120 -9.20 -33.74 -39.38
CA GLU A 120 -10.01 -34.45 -40.37
C GLU A 120 -11.52 -34.51 -40.12
N ARG A 121 -12.21 -33.66 -40.90
CA ARG A 121 -13.51 -34.01 -41.48
C ARG A 121 -13.37 -35.34 -42.20
N ASP A 122 -14.19 -36.30 -41.81
CA ASP A 122 -14.93 -37.17 -42.72
C ASP A 122 -16.34 -37.38 -42.13
#